data_AF-A0A8B7E3S5-F1
#
_entry.id   AF-A0A8B7E3S5-F1
#
_cell.length_a   1.000
_cell.length_b   1.000
_cell.length_c   1.000
_cell.angle_alpha   90.00
_cell.angle_beta   90.00
_cell.angle_gamma   90.00
#
_symmetry.space_group_name_H-M   'P 1'
#
loop_
_entity.id
_entity.type
_entity.pdbx_description
1 polymer ?
#
loop_
_entity_poly.entity_id
_entity_poly.type
_entity_poly.pdbx_seq_one_letter_code
_entity_poly.pdbx_strand_id
1 'polypeptide(L)'
;LTNFQFSKRVIPPYVNKDKPSLIVLPHVDILYAVLEIYLYQDGVLPTSEEVLLCDKSVSIEEVELLIMRAVHNKNGLYCLVINENLKYETCEKIYFFMQEKIHIGNMSPLLVFCSSENHHNSYLVTALDHFKLKMSNYLNRDQICLQLIQCLQNKLSDQRAGIIFNESVYKSLVVKSIKSGMGKSFFVEKCGSRHSSYLNEYYQKNMSNSQNKDSVVIVSVHGTVVNVNAIVERLLQFEETPNAIFPRIYHFDITPMVKFYFVIEF
;
A
#
# COMPACT_ATOMS: atom_id res chain seq x y z
N LEU A 1 -2.80 -24.64 -7.82
CA LEU A 1 -4.12 -24.08 -7.44
C LEU A 1 -3.95 -23.45 -6.06
N THR A 2 -3.48 -22.21 -6.00
CA THR A 2 -3.46 -21.43 -4.75
C THR A 2 -4.91 -21.09 -4.41
N ASN A 3 -5.43 -21.69 -3.34
CA ASN A 3 -6.72 -21.29 -2.79
C ASN A 3 -6.56 -19.87 -2.22
N PHE A 4 -6.90 -18.85 -3.02
CA PHE A 4 -7.04 -17.49 -2.53
C PHE A 4 -8.29 -17.42 -1.66
N GLN A 5 -8.10 -17.62 -0.36
CA GLN A 5 -9.16 -17.47 0.61
C GLN A 5 -9.30 -15.98 0.92
N PHE A 6 -10.13 -15.29 0.15
CA PHE A 6 -10.45 -13.88 0.42
C PHE A 6 -11.18 -13.79 1.76
N SER A 7 -10.57 -13.09 2.71
CA SER A 7 -11.17 -12.81 4.01
C SER A 7 -12.42 -11.96 3.80
N LYS A 8 -13.55 -12.35 4.39
CA LYS A 8 -14.78 -11.58 4.29
C LYS A 8 -14.57 -10.20 4.93
N ARG A 9 -14.67 -9.13 4.13
CA ARG A 9 -14.53 -7.75 4.60
C ARG A 9 -15.79 -7.28 5.32
N VAL A 10 -15.61 -6.58 6.44
CA VAL A 10 -16.72 -5.87 7.09
C VAL A 10 -16.86 -4.51 6.41
N ILE A 11 -18.00 -4.31 5.75
CA ILE A 11 -18.24 -3.10 4.94
C ILE A 11 -18.90 -2.04 5.82
N PRO A 12 -18.34 -0.81 5.91
CA PRO A 12 -18.98 0.28 6.62
C PRO A 12 -20.41 0.52 6.12
N PRO A 13 -21.36 0.89 6.99
CA PRO A 13 -22.78 0.97 6.63
C PRO A 13 -23.09 2.03 5.56
N TYR A 14 -22.23 3.03 5.41
CA TYR A 14 -22.37 4.06 4.40
C TYR A 14 -21.91 3.60 3.00
N VAL A 15 -21.07 2.56 2.89
CA VAL A 15 -20.57 2.04 1.61
C VAL A 15 -21.63 1.14 0.95
N ASN A 16 -21.88 1.36 -0.34
CA ASN A 16 -22.79 0.53 -1.10
C ASN A 16 -22.22 -0.88 -1.29
N LYS A 17 -23.04 -1.92 -1.07
CA LYS A 17 -22.56 -3.31 -1.01
C LYS A 17 -22.49 -4.03 -2.36
N ASP A 18 -23.24 -3.54 -3.33
CA ASP A 18 -23.58 -4.27 -4.56
C ASP A 18 -23.61 -3.37 -5.80
N LYS A 19 -22.98 -2.19 -5.69
CA LYS A 19 -22.78 -1.24 -6.79
C LYS A 19 -21.52 -0.41 -6.58
N PRO A 20 -20.99 0.22 -7.65
CA PRO A 20 -19.89 1.16 -7.53
C PRO A 20 -20.23 2.34 -6.62
N SER A 21 -19.21 2.90 -5.99
CA SER A 21 -19.31 4.14 -5.23
C SER A 21 -18.17 5.08 -5.61
N LEU A 22 -18.52 6.24 -6.17
CA LEU A 22 -17.57 7.32 -6.43
C LEU A 22 -17.41 8.17 -5.17
N ILE A 23 -16.19 8.25 -4.65
CA ILE A 23 -15.83 9.12 -3.53
C ILE A 23 -14.85 10.18 -4.02
N VAL A 24 -15.13 11.40 -3.63
CA VAL A 24 -14.51 12.61 -4.17
C VAL A 24 -14.02 13.42 -2.97
N LEU A 25 -12.71 13.53 -2.82
CA LEU A 25 -12.06 14.14 -1.64
C LEU A 25 -10.81 14.93 -2.03
N PRO A 26 -10.32 15.86 -1.18
CA PRO A 26 -8.99 16.44 -1.35
C PRO A 26 -7.94 15.36 -1.47
N HIS A 27 -6.91 15.58 -2.30
CA HIS A 27 -5.90 14.56 -2.59
C HIS A 27 -5.26 14.00 -1.31
N VAL A 28 -4.98 14.89 -0.36
CA VAL A 28 -4.39 14.59 0.95
C VAL A 28 -5.27 13.70 1.85
N ASP A 29 -6.58 13.60 1.59
CA ASP A 29 -7.52 12.82 2.40
C ASP A 29 -7.81 11.43 1.84
N ILE A 30 -7.48 11.18 0.57
CA ILE A 30 -7.89 9.96 -0.14
C ILE A 30 -7.37 8.69 0.55
N LEU A 31 -6.07 8.62 0.87
CA LEU A 31 -5.51 7.42 1.49
C LEU A 31 -6.00 7.20 2.92
N TYR A 32 -6.27 8.28 3.66
CA TYR A 32 -6.90 8.18 4.98
C TYR A 32 -8.30 7.59 4.85
N ALA A 33 -9.09 8.03 3.87
CA ALA A 33 -10.42 7.49 3.61
C ALA A 33 -10.39 6.02 3.16
N VAL A 34 -9.41 5.63 2.34
CA VAL A 34 -9.19 4.21 2.02
C VAL A 34 -8.92 3.43 3.32
N LEU A 35 -7.98 3.89 4.15
CA LEU A 35 -7.65 3.19 5.41
C LEU A 35 -8.83 3.13 6.39
N GLU A 36 -9.59 4.22 6.55
CA GLU A 36 -10.78 4.24 7.41
C GLU A 36 -11.77 3.14 7.03
N ILE A 37 -11.99 2.93 5.74
CA ILE A 37 -12.90 1.89 5.25
C ILE A 37 -12.31 0.49 5.49
N TYR A 38 -11.04 0.27 5.16
CA TYR A 38 -10.43 -1.07 5.27
C TYR A 38 -10.12 -1.51 6.71
N LEU A 39 -9.89 -0.55 7.61
CA LEU A 39 -9.63 -0.77 9.03
C LEU A 39 -10.90 -0.67 9.89
N TYR A 40 -12.08 -0.49 9.26
CA TYR A 40 -13.36 -0.47 9.95
C TYR A 40 -13.61 -1.76 10.74
N GLN A 41 -14.01 -1.63 12.01
CA GLN A 41 -14.29 -2.74 12.95
C GLN A 41 -13.17 -3.79 12.99
N ASP A 42 -11.95 -3.36 13.36
CA ASP A 42 -10.77 -4.23 13.51
C ASP A 42 -10.34 -4.93 12.20
N GLY A 43 -10.60 -4.26 11.06
CA GLY A 43 -10.16 -4.72 9.75
C GLY A 43 -8.63 -4.78 9.61
N VAL A 44 -8.17 -5.46 8.57
CA VAL A 44 -6.74 -5.58 8.23
C VAL A 44 -6.36 -4.65 7.10
N LEU A 45 -5.07 -4.33 6.95
CA LEU A 45 -4.59 -3.52 5.84
C LEU A 45 -5.00 -4.14 4.49
N PRO A 46 -5.32 -3.30 3.49
CA PRO A 46 -5.58 -3.79 2.14
C PRO A 46 -4.30 -4.34 1.50
N THR A 47 -4.49 -5.21 0.52
CA THR A 47 -3.42 -5.70 -0.35
C THR A 47 -3.52 -5.09 -1.76
N SER A 48 -2.49 -5.29 -2.59
CA SER A 48 -2.52 -4.92 -4.02
C SER A 48 -3.62 -5.63 -4.80
N GLU A 49 -4.18 -6.71 -4.26
CA GLU A 49 -5.28 -7.44 -4.86
C GLU A 49 -6.64 -6.76 -4.66
N GLU A 50 -6.72 -5.84 -3.69
CA GLU A 50 -7.94 -5.14 -3.27
C GLU A 50 -7.90 -3.65 -3.60
N VAL A 51 -6.75 -3.00 -3.43
CA VAL A 51 -6.58 -1.56 -3.69
C VAL A 51 -5.54 -1.37 -4.81
N LEU A 52 -5.96 -0.72 -5.89
CA LEU A 52 -5.07 -0.31 -6.98
C LEU A 52 -4.93 1.21 -7.01
N LEU A 53 -3.69 1.68 -6.96
CA LEU A 53 -3.33 3.08 -7.12
C LEU A 53 -3.10 3.35 -8.62
N CYS A 54 -4.05 4.00 -9.27
CA CYS A 54 -4.04 4.17 -10.72
C CYS A 54 -3.31 5.46 -11.09
N ASP A 55 -2.02 5.36 -11.41
CA ASP A 55 -1.23 6.46 -11.98
C ASP A 55 -0.98 6.27 -13.50
N LYS A 56 -0.08 7.07 -14.10
CA LYS A 56 0.22 6.97 -15.55
C LYS A 56 0.88 5.65 -15.97
N SER A 57 1.44 4.90 -15.03
CA SER A 57 2.17 3.66 -15.28
C SER A 57 1.29 2.42 -15.23
N VAL A 58 0.11 2.52 -14.61
CA VAL A 58 -0.84 1.41 -14.50
C VAL A 58 -1.31 0.95 -15.88
N SER A 59 -1.33 -0.36 -16.10
CA SER A 59 -1.90 -0.91 -17.33
C SER A 59 -3.43 -0.94 -17.25
N ILE A 60 -4.10 -0.96 -18.40
CA ILE A 60 -5.57 -1.08 -18.42
C ILE A 60 -5.99 -2.46 -17.91
N GLU A 61 -5.19 -3.48 -18.20
CA GLU A 61 -5.42 -4.87 -17.82
C GLU A 61 -5.42 -5.02 -16.29
N GLU A 62 -4.55 -4.32 -15.56
CA GLU A 62 -4.55 -4.33 -14.10
C GLU A 62 -5.84 -3.74 -13.51
N VAL A 63 -6.35 -2.67 -14.12
CA VAL A 63 -7.61 -2.04 -13.70
C VAL A 63 -8.80 -2.96 -14.00
N GLU A 64 -8.84 -3.54 -15.20
CA GLU A 64 -9.86 -4.50 -15.61
C GLU A 64 -9.87 -5.73 -14.69
N LEU A 65 -8.70 -6.27 -14.34
CA LEU A 65 -8.57 -7.38 -13.40
C LEU A 65 -9.15 -7.05 -12.03
N LEU A 66 -8.89 -5.86 -11.48
CA LEU A 66 -9.48 -5.45 -10.20
C LEU A 66 -11.01 -5.35 -10.29
N ILE A 67 -11.54 -4.78 -11.38
CA ILE A 67 -12.99 -4.68 -11.62
C ILE A 67 -13.61 -6.08 -11.72
N MET A 68 -12.97 -7.01 -12.44
CA MET A 68 -13.45 -8.38 -12.58
C MET A 68 -13.43 -9.13 -11.24
N ARG A 69 -12.45 -8.87 -10.37
CA ARG A 69 -12.47 -9.38 -8.99
C ARG A 69 -13.69 -8.88 -8.22
N ALA A 70 -14.05 -7.60 -8.37
CA ALA A 70 -15.26 -7.06 -7.77
C ALA A 70 -16.54 -7.71 -8.31
N VAL A 71 -16.59 -8.03 -9.61
CA VAL A 71 -17.75 -8.70 -10.23
C VAL A 71 -17.88 -10.15 -9.77
N HIS A 72 -16.77 -10.89 -9.62
CA HIS A 72 -16.81 -12.34 -9.39
C HIS A 72 -16.67 -12.77 -7.93
N ASN A 73 -15.98 -12.00 -7.08
CA ASN A 73 -15.91 -12.26 -5.65
C ASN A 73 -17.05 -11.52 -4.97
N LYS A 74 -17.90 -12.20 -4.18
CA LYS A 74 -19.02 -11.56 -3.44
C LYS A 74 -18.68 -11.10 -2.02
N ASN A 75 -17.50 -11.49 -1.52
CA ASN A 75 -17.07 -11.21 -0.14
C ASN A 75 -15.93 -10.18 -0.07
N GLY A 76 -15.58 -9.58 -1.21
CA GLY A 76 -14.45 -8.67 -1.33
C GLY A 76 -14.83 -7.22 -1.05
N LEU A 77 -13.83 -6.36 -1.07
CA LEU A 77 -13.94 -4.90 -1.10
C LEU A 77 -12.81 -4.42 -1.99
N TYR A 78 -13.15 -3.76 -3.08
CA TYR A 78 -12.19 -3.36 -4.10
C TYR A 78 -12.18 -1.85 -4.24
N CYS A 79 -11.01 -1.29 -4.54
CA CYS A 79 -10.81 0.14 -4.55
C CYS A 79 -9.86 0.55 -5.67
N LEU A 80 -10.33 1.45 -6.53
CA LEU A 80 -9.52 2.16 -7.50
C LEU A 80 -9.25 3.56 -6.96
N VAL A 81 -7.98 3.92 -6.80
CA VAL A 81 -7.59 5.28 -6.44
C VAL A 81 -7.05 5.96 -7.69
N ILE A 82 -7.86 6.83 -8.29
CA ILE A 82 -7.54 7.49 -9.55
C ILE A 82 -6.65 8.69 -9.29
N ASN A 83 -5.43 8.63 -9.81
CA ASN A 83 -4.54 9.78 -9.83
C ASN A 83 -5.04 10.83 -10.82
N GLU A 84 -4.90 12.10 -10.48
CA GLU A 84 -5.27 13.23 -11.34
C GLU A 84 -4.56 13.24 -12.70
N ASN A 85 -3.41 12.57 -12.79
CA ASN A 85 -2.62 12.55 -14.00
C ASN A 85 -2.94 11.37 -14.94
N LEU A 86 -3.94 10.54 -14.61
CA LEU A 86 -4.38 9.44 -15.47
C LEU A 86 -4.94 10.01 -16.78
N LYS A 87 -4.57 9.39 -17.92
CA LYS A 87 -4.96 9.89 -19.24
C LYS A 87 -6.47 9.74 -19.45
N TYR A 88 -7.07 10.72 -20.14
CA TYR A 88 -8.49 10.69 -20.52
C TYR A 88 -8.89 9.37 -21.19
N GLU A 89 -8.12 8.91 -22.19
CA GLU A 89 -8.39 7.67 -22.91
C GLU A 89 -8.42 6.44 -21.99
N THR A 90 -7.56 6.42 -20.97
CA THR A 90 -7.55 5.34 -19.97
C THR A 90 -8.79 5.43 -19.10
N CYS A 91 -9.14 6.62 -18.61
CA CYS A 91 -10.36 6.88 -17.85
C CYS A 91 -11.63 6.44 -18.61
N GLU A 92 -11.69 6.73 -19.91
CA GLU A 92 -12.80 6.36 -20.79
C GLU A 92 -12.92 4.84 -20.94
N LYS A 93 -11.80 4.15 -21.20
CA LYS A 93 -11.77 2.67 -21.27
C LYS A 93 -12.21 2.02 -19.97
N ILE A 94 -11.74 2.52 -18.82
CA ILE A 94 -12.15 2.03 -17.50
C ILE A 94 -13.67 2.14 -17.35
N TYR A 95 -14.25 3.28 -17.69
CA TYR A 95 -15.69 3.49 -17.59
C TYR A 95 -16.48 2.57 -18.50
N PHE A 96 -16.09 2.42 -19.77
CA PHE A 96 -16.77 1.50 -20.69
C PHE A 96 -16.70 0.05 -20.21
N PHE A 97 -15.54 -0.39 -19.71
CA PHE A 97 -15.39 -1.72 -19.14
C PHE A 97 -16.28 -1.91 -17.90
N MET A 98 -16.36 -0.90 -17.03
CA MET A 98 -17.30 -0.91 -15.90
C MET A 98 -18.74 -1.07 -16.37
N GLN A 99 -19.18 -0.29 -17.36
CA GLN A 99 -20.54 -0.40 -17.90
C GLN A 99 -20.84 -1.79 -18.48
N GLU A 100 -19.87 -2.41 -19.14
CA GLU A 100 -20.05 -3.72 -19.77
C GLU A 100 -20.11 -4.86 -18.73
N LYS A 101 -19.24 -4.81 -17.71
CA LYS A 101 -19.06 -5.94 -16.78
C LYS A 101 -19.85 -5.83 -15.49
N ILE A 102 -20.19 -4.62 -15.06
CA ILE A 102 -20.82 -4.42 -13.75
C ILE A 102 -22.34 -4.64 -13.85
N HIS A 103 -22.81 -5.65 -13.15
CA HIS A 103 -24.23 -5.89 -12.93
C HIS A 103 -24.60 -5.52 -11.48
N ILE A 104 -25.29 -4.39 -11.32
CA ILE A 104 -25.78 -3.90 -10.02
C ILE A 104 -26.60 -4.99 -9.33
N GLY A 105 -26.37 -5.18 -8.03
CA GLY A 105 -27.03 -6.21 -7.21
C GLY A 105 -26.29 -7.56 -7.19
N ASN A 106 -25.27 -7.75 -8.04
CA ASN A 106 -24.51 -9.00 -8.13
C ASN A 106 -23.00 -8.76 -8.26
N MET A 107 -22.45 -7.92 -7.39
CA MET A 107 -21.01 -7.65 -7.28
C MET A 107 -20.62 -7.37 -5.83
N SER A 108 -19.32 -7.41 -5.52
CA SER A 108 -18.76 -6.80 -4.31
C SER A 108 -18.76 -5.26 -4.40
N PRO A 109 -18.66 -4.55 -3.26
CA PRO A 109 -18.38 -3.13 -3.26
C PRO A 109 -17.15 -2.79 -4.09
N LEU A 110 -17.29 -1.81 -4.99
CA LEU A 110 -16.21 -1.22 -5.76
C LEU A 110 -16.16 0.28 -5.48
N LEU A 111 -15.10 0.73 -4.83
CA LEU A 111 -14.85 2.12 -4.52
C LEU A 111 -13.99 2.74 -5.62
N VAL A 112 -14.34 3.95 -6.04
CA VAL A 112 -13.54 4.76 -6.96
C VAL A 112 -13.26 6.07 -6.27
N PHE A 113 -12.01 6.32 -5.91
CA PHE A 113 -11.58 7.57 -5.32
C PHE A 113 -10.99 8.50 -6.38
N CYS A 114 -11.45 9.75 -6.40
CA CYS A 114 -10.92 10.80 -7.25
C CYS A 114 -10.57 12.04 -6.42
N SER A 115 -9.47 12.72 -6.78
CA SER A 115 -9.07 13.99 -6.17
C SER A 115 -10.02 15.11 -6.53
N SER A 116 -10.24 16.03 -5.57
CA SER A 116 -11.02 17.23 -5.77
C SER A 116 -10.35 18.40 -6.43
N GLU A 117 -9.04 18.35 -6.54
CA GLU A 117 -8.25 19.46 -7.09
C GLU A 117 -8.46 19.60 -8.61
N ASN A 118 -8.98 18.56 -9.29
CA ASN A 118 -9.16 18.53 -10.75
C ASN A 118 -10.53 17.96 -11.21
N HIS A 119 -11.58 18.11 -10.39
CA HIS A 119 -12.92 17.55 -10.65
C HIS A 119 -13.49 17.84 -12.03
N HIS A 120 -13.30 19.08 -12.52
CA HIS A 120 -13.89 19.52 -13.79
C HIS A 120 -13.24 18.89 -15.03
N ASN A 121 -12.05 18.33 -14.90
CA ASN A 121 -11.30 17.72 -16.00
C ASN A 121 -11.25 16.19 -15.92
N SER A 122 -11.75 15.59 -14.84
CA SER A 122 -11.75 14.13 -14.70
C SER A 122 -12.99 13.52 -15.33
N TYR A 123 -12.80 12.83 -16.45
CA TYR A 123 -13.87 12.10 -17.15
C TYR A 123 -14.60 11.12 -16.20
N LEU A 124 -13.86 10.38 -15.37
CA LEU A 124 -14.44 9.41 -14.44
C LEU A 124 -15.35 10.05 -13.39
N VAL A 125 -15.00 11.26 -12.90
CA VAL A 125 -15.85 11.97 -11.94
C VAL A 125 -17.20 12.30 -12.57
N THR A 126 -17.20 12.81 -13.79
CA THR A 126 -18.43 13.12 -14.53
C THR A 126 -19.22 11.86 -14.89
N ALA A 127 -18.55 10.83 -15.39
CA ALA A 127 -19.18 9.60 -15.86
C ALA A 127 -19.80 8.77 -14.71
N LEU A 128 -19.23 8.86 -13.51
CA LEU A 128 -19.68 8.13 -12.31
C LEU A 128 -20.48 9.00 -11.32
N ASP A 129 -20.91 10.22 -11.68
CA ASP A 129 -21.60 11.13 -10.75
C ASP A 129 -22.91 10.53 -10.18
N HIS A 130 -23.60 9.69 -10.94
CA HIS A 130 -24.77 8.94 -10.47
C HIS A 130 -24.45 7.87 -9.40
N PHE A 131 -23.18 7.48 -9.25
CA PHE A 131 -22.67 6.59 -8.19
C PHE A 131 -22.02 7.37 -7.04
N LYS A 132 -22.14 8.70 -7.01
CA LYS A 132 -21.48 9.53 -6.02
C LYS A 132 -21.97 9.25 -4.60
N LEU A 133 -21.01 8.95 -3.74
CA LEU A 133 -21.19 8.71 -2.32
C LEU A 133 -20.54 9.86 -1.55
N LYS A 134 -21.32 10.50 -0.68
CA LYS A 134 -20.78 11.51 0.23
C LYS A 134 -20.26 10.81 1.48
N MET A 135 -18.94 10.82 1.63
CA MET A 135 -18.31 10.58 2.93
C MET A 135 -18.71 11.74 3.86
N SER A 136 -19.33 11.43 4.99
CA SER A 136 -19.45 12.37 6.09
C SER A 136 -18.06 12.58 6.71
N ASN A 137 -17.77 13.81 7.18
CA ASN A 137 -16.44 14.25 7.66
C ASN A 137 -15.99 13.54 8.96
N TYR A 138 -15.90 12.21 8.97
CA TYR A 138 -15.51 11.38 10.11
C TYR A 138 -14.01 11.03 10.12
N LEU A 139 -13.24 11.56 9.17
CA LEU A 139 -11.81 11.33 9.02
C LEU A 139 -11.01 11.96 10.18
N ASN A 140 -10.88 11.21 11.27
CA ASN A 140 -9.91 11.52 12.31
C ASN A 140 -8.55 10.93 11.91
N ARG A 141 -7.72 11.74 11.25
CA ARG A 141 -6.39 11.32 10.77
C ARG A 141 -5.52 10.76 11.89
N ASP A 142 -5.58 11.33 13.10
CA ASP A 142 -4.80 10.84 14.24
C ASP A 142 -5.22 9.42 14.64
N GLN A 143 -6.52 9.12 14.66
CA GLN A 143 -7.03 7.78 14.95
C GLN A 143 -6.60 6.77 13.88
N ILE A 144 -6.66 7.15 12.60
CA ILE A 144 -6.24 6.30 11.49
C ILE A 144 -4.73 6.04 11.56
N CYS A 145 -3.92 7.06 11.87
CA CYS A 145 -2.48 6.91 12.09
C CYS A 145 -2.19 5.97 13.26
N LEU A 146 -2.92 6.07 14.38
CA LEU A 146 -2.78 5.16 15.51
C LEU A 146 -3.13 3.71 15.14
N GLN A 147 -4.22 3.48 14.39
CA GLN A 147 -4.59 2.15 13.90
C GLN A 147 -3.54 1.59 12.95
N LEU A 148 -3.05 2.39 12.01
CA LEU A 148 -1.99 1.99 11.08
C LEU A 148 -0.71 1.62 11.83
N ILE A 149 -0.31 2.42 12.82
CA ILE A 149 0.81 2.12 13.71
C ILE A 149 0.58 0.79 14.42
N GLN A 150 -0.61 0.54 14.97
CA GLN A 150 -0.94 -0.75 15.60
C GLN A 150 -0.84 -1.93 14.62
N CYS A 151 -1.34 -1.79 13.38
CA CYS A 151 -1.21 -2.83 12.36
C CYS A 151 0.26 -3.14 12.02
N LEU A 152 1.11 -2.10 11.96
CA LEU A 152 2.55 -2.24 11.70
C LEU A 152 3.33 -2.74 12.92
N GLN A 153 2.87 -2.37 14.13
CA GLN A 153 3.40 -2.80 15.42
C GLN A 153 2.99 -4.22 15.78
N ASN A 154 1.87 -4.73 15.25
CA ASN A 154 1.31 -6.04 15.59
C ASN A 154 2.28 -7.16 15.18
N LYS A 155 3.17 -7.38 16.16
CA LYS A 155 4.04 -8.47 16.55
C LYS A 155 4.54 -9.30 15.38
N LEU A 156 5.71 -8.94 14.87
CA LEU A 156 6.65 -10.02 14.60
C LEU A 156 6.85 -10.74 15.93
N SER A 157 6.29 -11.95 16.04
CA SER A 157 6.54 -12.86 17.16
C SER A 157 8.04 -13.19 17.25
N ASP A 158 8.74 -13.10 16.11
CA ASP A 158 10.17 -13.24 16.04
C ASP A 158 10.90 -11.89 16.15
N GLN A 159 11.50 -11.65 17.32
CA GLN A 159 12.37 -10.49 17.55
C GLN A 159 13.57 -10.44 16.59
N ARG A 160 13.94 -11.58 16.00
CA ARG A 160 15.09 -11.73 15.09
C ARG A 160 14.80 -11.23 13.67
N ALA A 161 13.55 -10.86 13.36
CA ALA A 161 13.13 -10.45 12.02
C ALA A 161 12.66 -8.99 11.93
N GLY A 162 12.74 -8.23 13.03
CA GLY A 162 12.21 -6.86 13.10
C GLY A 162 13.22 -5.84 13.60
N ILE A 163 12.86 -4.56 13.47
CA ILE A 163 13.68 -3.43 13.90
C ILE A 163 13.36 -3.11 15.36
N ILE A 164 14.36 -3.17 16.24
CA ILE A 164 14.20 -2.87 17.67
C ILE A 164 14.35 -1.36 17.91
N PHE A 165 13.30 -0.71 18.41
CA PHE A 165 13.28 0.71 18.76
C PHE A 165 12.41 0.93 19.99
N ASN A 166 12.86 1.74 20.97
CA ASN A 166 12.13 2.01 22.21
C ASN A 166 11.47 0.76 22.85
N GLU A 167 12.25 -0.31 23.02
CA GLU A 167 11.81 -1.58 23.64
C GLU A 167 10.71 -2.35 22.88
N SER A 168 10.36 -1.91 21.67
CA SER A 168 9.37 -2.53 20.79
C SER A 168 10.02 -3.03 19.48
N VAL A 169 9.40 -4.02 18.86
CA VAL A 169 9.84 -4.61 17.58
C VAL A 169 8.91 -4.16 16.46
N TYR A 170 9.48 -3.54 15.43
CA TYR A 170 8.74 -2.98 14.30
C TYR A 170 9.04 -3.73 13.01
N LYS A 171 8.02 -3.93 12.17
CA LYS A 171 8.19 -4.44 10.79
C LYS A 171 8.77 -3.40 9.84
N SER A 172 8.41 -2.13 10.07
CA SER A 172 8.83 -1.00 9.26
C SER A 172 8.91 0.25 10.13
N LEU A 173 9.87 1.13 9.83
CA LEU A 173 10.04 2.42 10.47
C LEU A 173 10.30 3.49 9.40
N VAL A 174 9.71 4.66 9.59
CA VAL A 174 10.00 5.85 8.79
C VAL A 174 10.93 6.75 9.60
N VAL A 175 12.13 7.00 9.08
CA VAL A 175 13.12 7.87 9.72
C VAL A 175 13.15 9.20 8.96
N LYS A 176 12.57 10.24 9.55
CA LYS A 176 12.54 11.60 8.98
C LYS A 176 13.39 12.57 9.78
N SER A 177 13.87 13.63 9.13
CA SER A 177 14.61 14.71 9.78
C SER A 177 14.32 16.05 9.10
N ILE A 178 14.32 17.14 9.88
CA ILE A 178 14.04 18.49 9.37
C ILE A 178 15.13 18.97 8.39
N LYS A 179 16.40 18.60 8.64
CA LYS A 179 17.55 18.99 7.82
C LYS A 179 18.39 17.77 7.43
N SER A 180 19.14 17.90 6.35
CA SER A 180 20.18 16.95 5.97
C SER A 180 21.28 16.88 7.03
N GLY A 181 21.98 15.74 7.12
CA GLY A 181 23.09 15.56 8.07
C GLY A 181 22.69 15.27 9.53
N MET A 182 21.40 15.15 9.84
CA MET A 182 20.89 14.88 11.20
C MET A 182 21.02 13.41 11.64
N GLY A 183 21.87 12.61 10.98
CA GLY A 183 22.18 11.24 11.41
C GLY A 183 21.15 10.15 11.05
N LYS A 184 20.27 10.36 10.06
CA LYS A 184 19.31 9.32 9.60
C LYS A 184 20.01 8.01 9.21
N SER A 185 21.05 8.08 8.38
CA SER A 185 21.80 6.90 7.95
C SER A 185 22.56 6.24 9.11
N PHE A 186 23.10 7.04 10.03
CA PHE A 186 23.77 6.54 11.23
C PHE A 186 22.79 5.81 12.17
N PHE A 187 21.55 6.28 12.28
CA PHE A 187 20.50 5.59 13.02
C PHE A 187 20.22 4.20 12.42
N VAL A 188 20.08 4.11 11.10
CA VAL A 188 19.86 2.84 10.40
C VAL A 188 21.05 1.90 10.56
N GLU A 189 22.28 2.42 10.45
CA GLU A 189 23.51 1.66 10.69
C GLU A 189 23.51 1.05 12.10
N LYS A 190 23.16 1.83 13.13
CA LYS A 190 23.06 1.34 14.51
C LYS A 190 22.01 0.24 14.68
N CYS A 191 20.86 0.35 14.01
CA CYS A 191 19.86 -0.71 13.96
C CYS A 191 20.42 -1.98 13.29
N GLY A 192 21.14 -1.80 12.18
CA GLY A 192 21.83 -2.86 11.46
C GLY A 192 22.87 -3.60 12.29
N SER A 193 23.74 -2.88 12.99
CA SER A 193 24.79 -3.48 13.84
C SER A 193 24.18 -4.29 14.98
N ARG A 194 23.11 -3.78 15.60
CA ARG A 194 22.36 -4.51 16.64
C ARG A 194 21.75 -5.78 16.07
N HIS A 195 21.06 -5.69 14.94
CA HIS A 195 20.48 -6.83 14.24
C HIS A 195 21.54 -7.89 13.95
N SER A 196 22.65 -7.49 13.34
CA SER A 196 23.78 -8.36 13.00
C SER A 196 24.40 -9.06 14.22
N SER A 197 24.50 -8.36 15.35
CA SER A 197 25.03 -8.91 16.60
C SER A 197 24.13 -10.03 17.15
N TYR A 198 22.81 -9.89 17.08
CA TYR A 198 21.87 -10.95 17.45
C TYR A 198 21.91 -12.14 16.49
N LEU A 199 22.21 -11.92 15.22
CA LEU A 199 22.33 -13.00 14.24
C LEU A 199 23.61 -13.83 14.45
N ASN A 200 24.73 -13.21 14.79
CA ASN A 200 26.05 -13.87 14.82
C ASN A 200 26.14 -15.14 15.71
N GLU A 201 25.45 -15.19 16.86
CA GLU A 201 25.63 -16.28 17.83
C GLU A 201 24.82 -17.55 17.47
N TYR A 202 23.66 -17.40 16.83
CA TYR A 202 22.77 -18.51 16.43
C TYR A 202 22.87 -18.86 14.93
N TYR A 203 23.19 -17.89 14.05
CA TYR A 203 23.22 -18.09 12.60
C TYR A 203 24.50 -18.75 12.09
N GLN A 204 25.65 -18.54 12.75
CA GLN A 204 26.92 -19.17 12.33
C GLN A 204 26.89 -20.71 12.43
N LYS A 205 25.98 -21.30 13.20
CA LYS A 205 25.84 -22.76 13.36
C LYS A 205 24.82 -23.43 12.42
N ASN A 206 23.80 -22.71 11.93
CA ASN A 206 22.58 -23.34 11.40
C ASN A 206 22.22 -23.04 9.93
N MET A 207 22.95 -22.16 9.23
CA MET A 207 22.62 -21.79 7.84
C MET A 207 23.86 -21.74 6.94
N SER A 208 24.23 -22.89 6.38
CA SER A 208 25.27 -23.06 5.36
C SER A 208 24.80 -22.71 3.93
N ASN A 209 23.50 -22.47 3.73
CA ASN A 209 22.88 -22.41 2.39
C ASN A 209 22.46 -21.02 1.89
N SER A 210 22.63 -19.95 2.68
CA SER A 210 22.35 -18.58 2.22
C SER A 210 23.52 -18.05 1.38
N GLN A 211 23.19 -17.45 0.23
CA GLN A 211 24.19 -16.96 -0.73
C GLN A 211 24.72 -15.56 -0.38
N ASN A 212 23.91 -14.73 0.30
CA ASN A 212 24.25 -13.35 0.63
C ASN A 212 24.01 -13.05 2.12
N LYS A 213 25.05 -12.70 2.88
CA LYS A 213 24.98 -12.52 4.34
C LYS A 213 24.81 -11.06 4.78
N ASP A 214 24.49 -10.16 3.87
CA ASP A 214 24.23 -8.75 4.20
C ASP A 214 22.94 -8.63 5.01
N SER A 215 23.10 -8.28 6.30
CA SER A 215 22.00 -8.06 7.26
C SER A 215 21.26 -6.76 7.03
N VAL A 216 21.89 -5.80 6.33
CA VAL A 216 21.31 -4.53 5.94
C VAL A 216 21.51 -4.33 4.45
N VAL A 217 20.41 -4.09 3.74
CA VAL A 217 20.42 -3.83 2.30
C VAL A 217 19.94 -2.42 2.05
N ILE A 218 20.81 -1.59 1.47
CA ILE A 218 20.43 -0.25 1.03
C ILE A 218 19.79 -0.35 -0.35
N VAL A 219 18.58 0.21 -0.44
CA VAL A 219 17.78 0.36 -1.65
C VAL A 219 17.62 1.86 -1.90
N SER A 220 18.49 2.42 -2.73
CA SER A 220 18.46 3.86 -2.99
C SER A 220 17.31 4.21 -3.94
N VAL A 221 16.47 5.16 -3.54
CA VAL A 221 15.39 5.70 -4.35
C VAL A 221 15.78 7.10 -4.79
N HIS A 222 16.18 7.21 -6.06
CA HIS A 222 16.67 8.43 -6.69
C HIS A 222 15.71 8.91 -7.80
N GLY A 223 15.94 10.14 -8.27
CA GLY A 223 15.16 10.76 -9.34
C GLY A 223 14.02 11.63 -8.82
N THR A 224 13.10 11.99 -9.72
CA THR A 224 11.93 12.82 -9.40
C THR A 224 10.66 12.00 -9.15
N VAL A 225 10.64 10.75 -9.62
CA VAL A 225 9.54 9.78 -9.49
C VAL A 225 10.13 8.46 -9.05
N VAL A 226 9.41 7.73 -8.21
CA VAL A 226 9.81 6.40 -7.74
C VAL A 226 9.85 5.41 -8.91
N ASN A 227 11.01 4.80 -9.15
CA ASN A 227 11.14 3.69 -10.09
C ASN A 227 10.95 2.36 -9.35
N VAL A 228 9.73 1.82 -9.40
CA VAL A 228 9.37 0.55 -8.74
C VAL A 228 10.19 -0.62 -9.28
N ASN A 229 10.46 -0.66 -10.60
CA ASN A 229 11.24 -1.75 -11.21
C ASN A 229 12.67 -1.78 -10.67
N ALA A 230 13.34 -0.63 -10.55
CA ALA A 230 14.68 -0.55 -9.98
C ALA A 230 14.70 -0.99 -8.50
N ILE A 231 13.66 -0.67 -7.73
CA ILE A 231 13.49 -1.15 -6.36
C ILE A 231 13.36 -2.68 -6.34
N VAL A 232 12.47 -3.23 -7.16
CA VAL A 232 12.22 -4.68 -7.23
C VAL A 232 13.48 -5.43 -7.67
N GLU A 233 14.16 -4.99 -8.73
CA GLU A 233 15.42 -5.56 -9.19
C GLU A 233 16.48 -5.57 -8.08
N ARG A 234 16.56 -4.49 -7.29
CA ARG A 234 17.47 -4.41 -6.16
C ARG A 234 17.08 -5.38 -5.03
N LEU A 235 15.79 -5.57 -4.76
CA LEU A 235 15.31 -6.52 -3.76
C LEU A 235 15.57 -7.98 -4.18
N LEU A 236 15.36 -8.30 -5.47
CA LEU A 236 15.55 -9.64 -6.03
C LEU A 236 17.01 -10.11 -5.97
N GLN A 237 17.98 -9.20 -5.98
CA GLN A 237 19.40 -9.53 -5.75
C GLN A 237 19.68 -10.16 -4.37
N PHE A 238 18.76 -10.03 -3.42
CA PHE A 238 18.85 -10.62 -2.08
C PHE A 238 17.71 -11.61 -1.82
N GLU A 239 17.03 -12.06 -2.86
CA GLU A 239 16.06 -13.14 -2.75
C GLU A 239 16.78 -14.41 -2.30
N GLU A 240 16.20 -15.08 -1.31
CA GLU A 240 16.72 -16.34 -0.80
C GLU A 240 16.06 -17.52 -1.51
N THR A 241 16.73 -18.67 -1.48
CA THR A 241 16.09 -19.90 -1.93
C THR A 241 14.84 -20.19 -1.10
N PRO A 242 13.78 -20.84 -1.63
CA PRO A 242 12.48 -20.99 -0.96
C PRO A 242 12.48 -21.61 0.45
N ASN A 243 13.59 -22.23 0.87
CA ASN A 243 13.76 -22.86 2.19
C ASN A 243 14.79 -22.13 3.09
N ALA A 244 15.43 -21.07 2.58
CA ALA A 244 16.35 -20.24 3.32
C ALA A 244 15.64 -18.99 3.84
N ILE A 245 15.76 -18.72 5.14
CA ILE A 245 15.24 -17.51 5.76
C ILE A 245 16.43 -16.79 6.38
N PHE A 246 16.80 -15.65 5.79
CA PHE A 246 17.80 -14.75 6.35
C PHE A 246 17.13 -13.41 6.68
N PRO A 247 17.10 -13.00 7.96
CA PRO A 247 16.42 -11.77 8.34
C PRO A 247 17.26 -10.56 7.91
N ARG A 248 16.66 -9.69 7.11
CA ARG A 248 17.32 -8.48 6.57
C ARG A 248 16.55 -7.23 6.93
N ILE A 249 17.31 -6.17 7.19
CA ILE A 249 16.78 -4.81 7.23
C ILE A 249 16.97 -4.21 5.83
N TYR A 250 15.87 -3.87 5.17
CA TYR A 250 15.90 -3.10 3.93
C TYR A 250 15.78 -1.61 4.25
N HIS A 251 16.82 -0.86 3.92
CA HIS A 251 16.87 0.59 4.06
C HIS A 251 16.54 1.24 2.73
N PHE A 252 15.32 1.73 2.59
CA PHE A 252 14.89 2.53 1.44
C PHE A 252 15.38 3.97 1.62
N ASP A 253 16.51 4.32 1.01
CA ASP A 253 17.11 5.65 1.10
C ASP A 253 16.49 6.57 0.05
N ILE A 254 15.50 7.36 0.47
CA ILE A 254 14.72 8.23 -0.41
C ILE A 254 15.36 9.62 -0.48
N THR A 255 15.75 10.06 -1.67
CA THR A 255 16.32 11.39 -1.84
C THR A 255 15.25 12.49 -1.81
N PRO A 256 15.60 13.73 -1.40
CA PRO A 256 14.64 14.84 -1.30
C PRO A 256 13.96 15.24 -2.62
N MET A 257 14.49 14.79 -3.76
CA MET A 257 13.96 15.12 -5.08
C MET A 257 12.81 14.19 -5.50
N VAL A 258 12.66 13.05 -4.84
CA VAL A 258 11.62 12.08 -5.15
C VAL A 258 10.27 12.64 -4.70
N LYS A 259 9.34 12.76 -5.63
CA LYS A 259 7.95 13.11 -5.34
C LYS A 259 7.12 11.84 -5.30
N PHE A 260 6.28 11.75 -4.28
CA PHE A 260 5.28 10.71 -4.15
C PHE A 260 3.92 11.28 -4.50
N TYR A 261 3.18 10.56 -5.33
CA TYR A 261 1.81 10.92 -5.66
C TYR A 261 0.81 10.44 -4.61
N PHE A 262 1.16 9.46 -3.77
CA PHE A 262 0.27 8.92 -2.77
C PHE A 262 1.06 8.84 -1.46
N VAL A 263 0.67 9.64 -0.46
CA VAL A 263 1.39 9.77 0.82
C VAL A 263 0.42 9.87 1.97
N ILE A 264 0.73 9.13 3.05
CA ILE A 264 0.16 9.35 4.38
C ILE A 264 1.22 10.08 5.19
N GLU A 265 0.84 11.22 5.77
CA GLU A 265 1.72 12.04 6.59
C GLU A 265 1.58 11.63 8.06
N PHE A 266 2.68 11.18 8.67
CA PHE A 266 2.81 10.92 10.11
C PHE A 266 3.49 12.10 10.81
#